data_AF-A0A7S2XCF5-F1
#
_entry.id   AF-A0A7S2XCF5-F1
#
_cell.length_a   1.000
_cell.length_b   1.000
_cell.length_c   1.000
_cell.angle_alpha   90.00
_cell.angle_beta   90.00
_cell.angle_gamma   90.00
#
_symmetry.space_group_name_H-M   'P 1'
#
loop_
_entity.id
_entity.type
_entity.pdbx_description
1 polymer ?
#
loop_
_entity_poly.entity_id
_entity_poly.type
_entity_poly.pdbx_seq_one_letter_code
_entity_poly.pdbx_strand_id
1 'polypeptide(L)'
;YYAGNWPGSVWMIKKSAWKKLSKLKAFGRTVPDQLGMIYTPQDMVNFGSRVIAFRSLHAHGRLLPKLIRLGINASAGTGKESKNGKNRLVNDEGDEIRTTECPAWSEYQYIEGEFVASFALGYNFGDGYWHGKYMASALQDVCQFEKGEALHISWDSFRLFGSHLPWSVRDVSTIWGKPIAEGKTSIDEIWELQPY
;
A
#
# COMPACT_ATOMS: atom_id res chain seq x y z
N TYR A 1 3.47 -18.66 13.64
CA TYR A 1 3.31 -17.41 12.87
C TYR A 1 4.56 -17.18 12.03
N TYR A 2 4.70 -17.84 10.87
CA TYR A 2 5.84 -17.59 9.97
C TYR A 2 5.50 -18.02 8.53
N ALA A 3 4.43 -17.44 7.99
CA ALA A 3 3.99 -17.60 6.60
C ALA A 3 2.94 -16.52 6.28
N GLY A 4 3.38 -15.27 6.18
CA GLY A 4 2.59 -14.18 5.59
C GLY A 4 1.42 -13.57 6.35
N ASN A 5 1.14 -14.05 7.56
CA ASN A 5 0.16 -13.46 8.47
C ASN A 5 0.78 -12.41 9.42
N TRP A 6 1.74 -11.61 8.95
CA TRP A 6 2.36 -10.52 9.73
C TRP A 6 1.86 -9.14 9.26
N PRO A 7 2.08 -8.06 10.03
CA PRO A 7 1.74 -6.70 9.61
C PRO A 7 2.45 -6.38 8.31
N GLY A 8 1.77 -5.69 7.39
CA GLY A 8 2.33 -5.41 6.07
C GLY A 8 2.00 -4.00 5.61
N SER A 9 2.67 -3.58 4.54
CA SER A 9 2.32 -2.33 3.88
C SER A 9 2.61 -2.36 2.40
N VAL A 10 1.84 -1.61 1.63
CA VAL A 10 2.13 -1.28 0.24
C VAL A 10 2.21 0.23 0.11
N TRP A 11 3.17 0.67 -0.69
CA TRP A 11 3.38 2.06 -1.00
C TRP A 11 2.91 2.33 -2.42
N MET A 12 2.20 3.42 -2.61
CA MET A 12 1.84 3.93 -3.92
C MET A 12 2.52 5.27 -4.11
N ILE A 13 3.46 5.35 -5.04
CA ILE A 13 4.22 6.58 -5.31
C ILE A 13 3.95 7.01 -6.75
N LYS A 14 3.51 8.25 -6.96
CA LYS A 14 3.30 8.78 -8.30
C LYS A 14 4.60 8.67 -9.11
N LYS A 15 4.50 8.25 -10.37
CA LYS A 15 5.65 8.13 -11.27
C LYS A 15 6.42 9.45 -11.40
N SER A 16 5.72 10.59 -11.36
CA SER A 16 6.33 11.93 -11.34
C SER A 16 7.19 12.19 -10.10
N ALA A 17 6.82 11.61 -8.97
CA ALA A 17 7.51 11.75 -7.68
C ALA A 17 8.56 10.66 -7.43
N TRP A 18 8.61 9.61 -8.27
CA TRP A 18 9.51 8.46 -8.08
C TRP A 18 10.97 8.87 -7.92
N LYS A 19 11.43 9.84 -8.72
CA LYS A 19 12.80 10.36 -8.67
C LYS A 19 13.15 10.99 -7.32
N LYS A 20 12.18 11.41 -6.50
CA LYS A 20 12.44 11.94 -5.16
C LYS A 20 13.11 10.89 -4.25
N LEU A 21 12.90 9.59 -4.50
CA LEU A 21 13.57 8.49 -3.78
C LEU A 21 15.09 8.49 -3.96
N SER A 22 15.63 9.06 -5.05
CA SER A 22 17.08 9.15 -5.25
C SER A 22 17.78 10.11 -4.29
N LYS A 23 17.03 10.90 -3.51
CA LYS A 23 17.57 11.76 -2.45
C LYS A 23 18.02 10.96 -1.23
N LEU A 24 17.53 9.72 -1.08
CA LEU A 24 17.88 8.85 0.05
C LEU A 24 19.33 8.38 -0.08
N LYS A 25 20.06 8.41 1.04
CA LYS A 25 21.37 7.75 1.16
C LYS A 25 21.16 6.25 1.33
N ALA A 26 20.67 5.61 0.27
CA ALA A 26 20.38 4.20 0.22
C ALA A 26 21.63 3.38 -0.13
N PHE A 27 21.70 2.12 0.34
CA PHE A 27 22.79 1.20 0.00
C PHE A 27 22.81 0.86 -1.50
N GLY A 28 21.67 0.98 -2.19
CA GLY A 28 21.53 0.77 -3.62
C GLY A 28 20.34 1.53 -4.22
N ARG A 29 20.14 1.39 -5.54
CA ARG A 29 18.94 1.91 -6.21
C ARG A 29 17.70 1.13 -5.76
N THR A 30 16.50 1.66 -6.02
CA THR A 30 15.27 0.91 -5.77
C THR A 30 15.25 -0.39 -6.58
N VAL A 31 14.57 -1.44 -6.09
CA VAL A 31 14.45 -2.71 -6.82
C VAL A 31 13.93 -2.50 -8.26
N PRO A 32 12.92 -1.64 -8.50
CA PRO A 32 12.50 -1.31 -9.85
C PRO A 32 13.61 -0.72 -10.74
N ASP A 33 14.40 0.20 -10.20
CA ASP A 33 15.47 0.86 -10.96
C ASP A 33 16.65 -0.08 -11.24
N GLN A 34 16.93 -1.04 -10.35
CA GLN A 34 17.98 -2.04 -10.56
C GLN A 34 17.61 -3.02 -11.67
N LEU A 35 16.42 -3.60 -11.56
CA LEU A 35 15.94 -4.59 -12.52
C LEU A 35 15.66 -3.92 -13.89
N GLY A 36 15.24 -2.65 -13.92
CA GLY A 36 15.07 -1.87 -15.15
C GLY A 36 16.36 -1.65 -15.96
N MET A 37 17.53 -1.98 -15.42
CA MET A 37 18.80 -1.98 -16.17
C MET A 37 18.94 -3.21 -17.08
N ILE A 38 18.22 -4.29 -16.81
CA ILE A 38 18.38 -5.60 -17.47
C ILE A 38 17.07 -6.21 -17.99
N TYR A 39 15.92 -5.72 -17.52
CA TYR A 39 14.59 -6.23 -17.86
C TYR A 39 13.71 -5.18 -18.53
N THR A 40 12.74 -5.64 -19.32
CA THR A 40 11.75 -4.76 -19.94
C THR A 40 10.77 -4.21 -18.89
N PRO A 41 10.10 -3.07 -19.13
CA PRO A 41 9.05 -2.57 -18.23
C PRO A 41 7.93 -3.59 -17.95
N GLN A 42 7.64 -4.51 -18.89
CA GLN A 42 6.64 -5.55 -18.68
C GLN A 42 7.15 -6.63 -17.71
N ASP A 43 8.41 -7.05 -17.87
CA ASP A 43 9.03 -8.03 -16.96
C ASP A 43 9.12 -7.48 -15.53
N MET A 44 9.40 -6.18 -15.39
CA MET A 44 9.39 -5.46 -14.12
C MET A 44 8.06 -5.57 -13.39
N VAL A 45 6.96 -5.32 -14.10
CA VAL A 45 5.61 -5.49 -13.58
C VAL A 45 5.35 -6.95 -13.20
N ASN A 46 5.79 -7.90 -14.04
CA ASN A 46 5.65 -9.33 -13.77
C ASN A 46 6.43 -9.80 -12.54
N PHE A 47 7.59 -9.20 -12.24
CA PHE A 47 8.34 -9.52 -11.02
C PHE A 47 7.65 -8.94 -9.78
N GLY A 48 7.25 -7.68 -9.83
CA GLY A 48 6.54 -7.03 -8.71
C GLY A 48 5.21 -7.71 -8.41
N SER A 49 4.46 -8.12 -9.43
CA SER A 49 3.14 -8.76 -9.28
C SER A 49 3.20 -10.09 -8.56
N ARG A 50 4.31 -10.86 -8.67
CA ARG A 50 4.48 -12.13 -7.94
C ARG A 50 4.50 -11.94 -6.42
N VAL A 51 5.11 -10.86 -5.94
CA VAL A 51 5.18 -10.56 -4.50
C VAL A 51 3.82 -10.20 -3.96
N ILE A 52 3.08 -9.36 -4.70
CA ILE A 52 1.71 -8.97 -4.35
C ILE A 52 0.79 -10.19 -4.41
N ALA A 53 0.88 -11.02 -5.45
CA ALA A 53 0.12 -12.26 -5.57
C ALA A 53 0.40 -13.21 -4.40
N PHE A 54 1.67 -13.40 -4.04
CA PHE A 54 2.05 -14.20 -2.88
C PHE A 54 1.44 -13.66 -1.58
N ARG A 55 1.40 -12.33 -1.38
CA ARG A 55 0.69 -11.72 -0.23
C ARG A 55 -0.80 -12.03 -0.27
N SER A 56 -1.46 -11.91 -1.42
CA SER A 56 -2.89 -12.15 -1.56
C SER A 56 -3.31 -13.60 -1.26
N LEU A 57 -2.39 -14.58 -1.37
CA LEU A 57 -2.67 -15.97 -0.98
C LEU A 57 -2.89 -16.14 0.54
N HIS A 58 -2.42 -15.21 1.36
CA HIS A 58 -2.59 -15.22 2.81
C HIS A 58 -3.79 -14.36 3.24
N ALA A 59 -4.47 -14.75 4.32
CA ALA A 59 -5.69 -14.08 4.79
C ALA A 59 -5.51 -12.55 4.88
N HIS A 60 -4.46 -12.05 5.52
CA HIS A 60 -4.24 -10.61 5.65
C HIS A 60 -4.07 -9.89 4.31
N GLY A 61 -3.44 -10.53 3.32
CA GLY A 61 -3.19 -9.93 2.02
C GLY A 61 -4.40 -9.94 1.08
N ARG A 62 -5.44 -10.73 1.35
CA ARG A 62 -6.70 -10.70 0.57
C ARG A 62 -7.41 -9.35 0.63
N LEU A 63 -7.13 -8.54 1.66
CA LEU A 63 -7.66 -7.19 1.78
C LEU A 63 -7.00 -6.20 0.81
N LEU A 64 -5.81 -6.54 0.29
CA LEU A 64 -4.95 -5.60 -0.40
C LEU A 64 -5.60 -4.97 -1.65
N PRO A 65 -6.31 -5.70 -2.54
CA PRO A 65 -6.99 -5.08 -3.67
C PRO A 65 -8.00 -4.00 -3.24
N LYS A 66 -8.75 -4.28 -2.16
CA LYS A 66 -9.71 -3.32 -1.58
C LYS A 66 -8.99 -2.08 -1.05
N LEU A 67 -7.91 -2.27 -0.30
CA LEU A 67 -7.14 -1.17 0.30
C LEU A 67 -6.43 -0.30 -0.74
N ILE A 68 -5.84 -0.91 -1.78
CA ILE A 68 -5.24 -0.19 -2.91
C ILE A 68 -6.28 0.71 -3.56
N ARG A 69 -7.47 0.17 -3.82
CA ARG A 69 -8.54 0.93 -4.45
C ARG A 69 -9.03 2.11 -3.58
N LEU A 70 -9.15 1.89 -2.27
CA LEU A 70 -9.44 2.96 -1.32
C LEU A 70 -8.36 4.05 -1.35
N GLY A 71 -7.08 3.68 -1.38
CA GLY A 71 -5.97 4.63 -1.48
C GLY A 71 -6.02 5.48 -2.74
N ILE A 72 -6.24 4.86 -3.90
CA ILE A 72 -6.33 5.56 -5.17
C ILE A 72 -7.50 6.54 -5.17
N ASN A 73 -8.70 6.08 -4.84
CA ASN A 73 -9.90 6.93 -4.84
C ASN A 73 -9.75 8.11 -3.87
N ALA A 74 -9.21 7.85 -2.69
CA ALA A 74 -9.07 8.91 -1.71
C ALA A 74 -7.97 9.92 -2.07
N SER A 75 -6.94 9.52 -2.85
CA SER A 75 -5.98 10.46 -3.45
C SER A 75 -6.57 11.31 -4.58
N ALA A 76 -7.58 10.78 -5.28
CA ALA A 76 -8.33 11.50 -6.32
C ALA A 76 -9.47 12.36 -5.75
N GLY A 77 -9.67 12.34 -4.42
CA GLY A 77 -10.74 13.08 -3.75
C GLY A 77 -12.12 12.44 -3.85
N THR A 78 -12.23 11.15 -4.19
CA THR A 78 -13.51 10.51 -4.59
C THR A 78 -13.90 9.29 -3.77
N GLY A 79 -13.61 9.18 -2.47
CA GLY A 79 -13.93 7.95 -1.73
C GLY A 79 -14.28 8.09 -0.27
N LYS A 80 -15.55 7.87 0.08
CA LYS A 80 -15.98 7.44 1.42
C LYS A 80 -16.41 5.97 1.37
N GLU A 81 -16.06 5.22 2.40
CA GLU A 81 -16.56 3.86 2.61
C GLU A 81 -17.96 3.93 3.24
N SER A 82 -18.92 3.18 2.69
CA SER A 82 -20.29 3.14 3.22
C SER A 82 -20.35 2.44 4.58
N LYS A 83 -21.04 3.06 5.56
CA LYS A 83 -21.17 2.56 6.95
C LYS A 83 -21.93 1.24 7.10
N ASN A 84 -22.59 0.75 6.06
CA ASN A 84 -23.45 -0.44 6.12
C ASN A 84 -22.78 -1.65 5.49
N GLY A 85 -21.89 -2.35 6.21
CA GLY A 85 -21.54 -3.80 6.13
C GLY A 85 -21.50 -4.55 4.79
N LYS A 86 -21.55 -3.86 3.66
CA LYS A 86 -21.59 -4.34 2.29
C LYS A 86 -20.64 -3.42 1.54
N ASN A 87 -19.48 -3.99 1.18
CA ASN A 87 -18.37 -3.34 0.52
C ASN A 87 -18.81 -2.61 -0.77
N ARG A 88 -19.21 -1.34 -0.65
CA ARG A 88 -19.55 -0.47 -1.77
C ARG A 88 -18.79 0.84 -1.65
N LEU A 89 -18.01 1.14 -2.69
CA LEU A 89 -17.27 2.39 -2.82
C LEU A 89 -18.19 3.41 -3.48
N VAL A 90 -18.40 4.52 -2.78
CA VAL A 90 -19.23 5.63 -3.25
C VAL A 90 -18.38 6.88 -3.44
N ASN A 91 -18.63 7.61 -4.53
CA ASN A 91 -18.03 8.93 -4.76
C ASN A 91 -18.63 9.98 -3.79
N ASP A 92 -18.16 11.22 -3.83
CA ASP A 92 -18.66 12.31 -2.99
C ASP A 92 -20.15 12.64 -3.21
N GLU A 93 -20.71 12.21 -4.34
CA GLU A 93 -22.11 12.37 -4.74
C GLU A 93 -22.99 11.16 -4.31
N GLY A 94 -22.38 10.09 -3.78
CA GLY A 94 -23.06 8.88 -3.34
C GLY A 94 -23.21 7.78 -4.38
N ASP A 95 -22.66 7.96 -5.58
CA ASP A 95 -22.73 7.00 -6.70
C ASP A 95 -21.70 5.88 -6.58
N GLU A 96 -22.09 4.68 -7.00
CA GLU A 96 -21.23 3.49 -6.98
C GLU A 96 -20.11 3.57 -8.03
N ILE A 97 -18.86 3.51 -7.58
CA ILE A 97 -17.69 3.58 -8.45
C ILE A 97 -17.47 2.22 -9.12
N ARG A 98 -17.59 2.13 -10.45
CA ARG A 98 -17.23 0.93 -11.24
C ARG A 98 -15.72 0.70 -11.28
N THR A 99 -15.29 -0.56 -11.23
CA THR A 99 -13.88 -1.00 -11.09
C THR A 99 -12.97 -0.62 -12.26
N THR A 100 -13.53 -0.38 -13.45
CA THR A 100 -12.79 -0.20 -14.70
C THR A 100 -12.33 1.23 -14.96
N GLU A 101 -12.87 2.21 -14.26
CA GLU A 101 -12.64 3.65 -14.52
C GLU A 101 -11.98 4.32 -13.31
N CYS A 102 -10.87 3.78 -12.83
CA CYS A 102 -10.03 4.49 -11.87
C CYS A 102 -8.82 5.10 -12.61
N PRO A 103 -8.94 6.32 -13.18
CA PRO A 103 -7.91 6.93 -14.01
C PRO A 103 -6.56 7.12 -13.30
N ALA A 104 -6.55 7.12 -11.96
CA ALA A 104 -5.35 7.32 -11.16
C ALA A 104 -4.42 6.09 -11.07
N TRP A 105 -4.86 4.85 -11.36
CA TRP A 105 -4.00 3.67 -11.14
C TRP A 105 -2.73 3.65 -12.00
N SER A 106 -2.80 4.17 -13.24
CA SER A 106 -1.68 4.23 -14.17
C SER A 106 -0.62 5.29 -13.78
N GLU A 107 -0.98 6.24 -12.92
CA GLU A 107 -0.09 7.31 -12.45
C GLU A 107 0.83 6.86 -11.32
N TYR A 108 0.44 5.84 -10.56
CA TYR A 108 1.21 5.33 -9.43
C TYR A 108 2.06 4.11 -9.82
N GLN A 109 3.26 4.05 -9.27
CA GLN A 109 4.01 2.83 -9.11
C GLN A 109 3.71 2.25 -7.73
N TYR A 110 3.29 0.98 -7.67
CA TYR A 110 3.12 0.26 -6.42
C TYR A 110 4.41 -0.49 -6.07
N ILE A 111 4.76 -0.48 -4.79
CA ILE A 111 5.91 -1.20 -4.25
C ILE A 111 5.57 -1.77 -2.88
N GLU A 112 5.97 -3.01 -2.63
CA GLU A 112 5.76 -3.68 -1.35
C GLU A 112 6.70 -3.08 -0.28
N GLY A 113 6.22 -2.97 0.95
CA GLY A 113 6.90 -2.26 2.04
C GLY A 113 8.27 -2.83 2.39
N GLU A 114 8.46 -4.15 2.31
CA GLU A 114 9.76 -4.80 2.52
C GLU A 114 10.76 -4.35 1.46
N PHE A 115 10.36 -4.17 0.20
CA PHE A 115 11.26 -3.63 -0.81
C PHE A 115 11.62 -2.17 -0.53
N VAL A 116 10.70 -1.40 0.04
CA VAL A 116 11.02 -0.04 0.49
C VAL A 116 12.04 -0.06 1.63
N ALA A 117 11.84 -0.92 2.63
CA ALA A 117 12.80 -1.12 3.72
C ALA A 117 14.17 -1.62 3.20
N SER A 118 14.18 -2.51 2.19
CA SER A 118 15.43 -3.01 1.61
C SER A 118 16.32 -1.90 1.12
N PHE A 119 15.80 -1.00 0.30
CA PHE A 119 16.64 0.04 -0.28
C PHE A 119 16.88 1.18 0.72
N ALA A 120 15.88 1.54 1.53
CA ALA A 120 15.98 2.67 2.46
C ALA A 120 16.82 2.36 3.70
N LEU A 121 16.73 1.12 4.24
CA LEU A 121 17.37 0.70 5.49
C LEU A 121 18.47 -0.35 5.28
N GLY A 122 18.50 -1.04 4.14
CA GLY A 122 19.40 -2.18 3.92
C GLY A 122 18.97 -3.46 4.65
N TYR A 123 17.71 -3.55 5.08
CA TYR A 123 17.21 -4.64 5.92
C TYR A 123 15.75 -5.00 5.61
N ASN A 124 15.46 -6.30 5.55
CA ASN A 124 14.12 -6.86 5.28
C ASN A 124 13.95 -8.08 6.19
N PHE A 125 12.93 -8.09 7.04
CA PHE A 125 12.74 -9.15 8.05
C PHE A 125 11.29 -9.63 8.17
N GLY A 126 10.37 -9.16 7.33
CA GLY A 126 8.96 -9.54 7.45
C GLY A 126 8.27 -8.87 8.63
N ASP A 127 8.70 -7.66 9.03
CA ASP A 127 8.09 -6.88 10.12
C ASP A 127 7.53 -5.57 9.56
N GLY A 128 6.21 -5.56 9.34
CA GLY A 128 5.55 -4.38 8.78
C GLY A 128 5.45 -3.17 9.69
N TYR A 129 5.86 -3.26 10.95
CA TYR A 129 6.04 -2.07 11.77
C TYR A 129 7.30 -1.29 11.37
N TRP A 130 8.33 -1.96 10.84
CA TRP A 130 9.58 -1.32 10.43
C TRP A 130 9.42 -0.52 9.15
N HIS A 131 8.59 -1.01 8.22
CA HIS A 131 8.15 -0.26 7.05
C HIS A 131 6.81 0.47 7.27
N GLY A 132 6.54 0.85 8.52
CA GLY A 132 5.37 1.60 8.96
C GLY A 132 5.55 3.13 8.98
N LYS A 133 4.79 3.82 9.85
CA LYS A 133 4.70 5.30 9.88
C LYS A 133 6.03 5.99 10.20
N TYR A 134 6.89 5.37 11.01
CA TYR A 134 8.19 5.94 11.37
C TYR A 134 9.13 5.99 10.16
N MET A 135 9.22 4.90 9.39
CA MET A 135 9.94 4.91 8.12
C MET A 135 9.32 5.90 7.14
N ALA A 136 7.98 5.96 7.07
CA ALA A 136 7.31 6.94 6.22
C ALA A 136 7.64 8.39 6.60
N SER A 137 7.72 8.70 7.89
CA SER A 137 8.20 10.02 8.35
C SER A 137 9.65 10.28 7.94
N ALA A 138 10.55 9.31 8.14
CA ALA A 138 11.96 9.48 7.79
C ALA A 138 12.16 9.65 6.27
N LEU A 139 11.40 8.91 5.46
CA LEU A 139 11.39 9.09 4.01
C LEU A 139 10.81 10.46 3.64
N GLN A 140 9.78 10.94 4.32
CA GLN A 140 9.20 12.26 4.07
C GLN A 140 10.21 13.38 4.34
N ASP A 141 10.99 13.29 5.43
CA ASP A 141 12.00 14.30 5.79
C ASP A 141 13.06 14.50 4.69
N VAL A 142 13.35 13.45 3.93
CA VAL A 142 14.35 13.48 2.85
C VAL A 142 13.73 13.72 1.48
N CYS A 143 12.69 12.95 1.13
CA CYS A 143 12.09 12.96 -0.19
C CYS A 143 11.24 14.20 -0.43
N GLN A 144 10.59 14.71 0.63
CA GLN A 144 9.67 15.85 0.59
C GLN A 144 8.54 15.62 -0.42
N PHE A 145 7.76 14.57 -0.20
CA PHE A 145 6.57 14.32 -1.00
C PHE A 145 5.52 15.39 -0.75
N GLU A 146 4.88 15.83 -1.82
CA GLU A 146 3.70 16.68 -1.80
C GLU A 146 2.45 15.83 -1.57
N LYS A 147 1.35 16.50 -1.23
CA LYS A 147 0.07 15.83 -1.00
C LYS A 147 -0.34 14.99 -2.22
N GLY A 148 -0.64 13.73 -2.00
CA GLY A 148 -1.04 12.76 -3.01
C GLY A 148 0.12 12.18 -3.82
N GLU A 149 1.38 12.54 -3.57
CA GLU A 149 2.49 11.95 -4.32
C GLU A 149 2.90 10.57 -3.80
N ALA A 150 2.73 10.32 -2.49
CA ALA A 150 3.07 9.06 -1.87
C ALA A 150 2.01 8.68 -0.83
N LEU A 151 1.43 7.49 -1.01
CA LEU A 151 0.47 6.90 -0.10
C LEU A 151 1.07 5.68 0.58
N HIS A 152 0.87 5.60 1.89
CA HIS A 152 1.21 4.44 2.71
C HIS A 152 -0.07 3.68 3.06
N ILE A 153 -0.19 2.45 2.57
CA ILE A 153 -1.29 1.54 2.87
C ILE A 153 -0.75 0.47 3.80
N SER A 154 -1.33 0.32 4.99
CA SER A 154 -0.85 -0.60 6.01
C SER A 154 -1.98 -1.44 6.58
N TRP A 155 -1.66 -2.67 6.96
CA TRP A 155 -2.52 -3.53 7.75
C TRP A 155 -1.69 -4.19 8.85
N ASP A 156 -2.32 -4.40 9.99
CA ASP A 156 -1.67 -4.98 11.16
C ASP A 156 -1.83 -6.51 11.19
N SER A 157 -1.41 -7.15 12.29
CA SER A 157 -1.83 -8.50 12.66
C SER A 157 -3.12 -8.48 13.47
N PHE A 158 -3.79 -9.63 13.55
CA PHE A 158 -4.80 -9.86 14.57
C PHE A 158 -4.17 -9.72 15.96
N ARG A 159 -4.83 -8.96 16.84
CA ARG A 159 -4.47 -8.91 18.26
C ARG A 159 -4.76 -10.26 18.91
N LEU A 160 -4.09 -10.57 20.01
CA LEU A 160 -4.43 -11.76 20.79
C LEU A 160 -5.92 -11.72 21.17
N PHE A 161 -6.65 -12.79 20.85
CA PHE A 161 -8.11 -12.91 20.98
C PHE A 161 -8.95 -11.93 20.13
N GLY A 162 -8.32 -11.20 19.22
CA GLY A 162 -8.99 -10.33 18.27
C GLY A 162 -9.42 -11.08 17.01
N SER A 163 -10.59 -10.74 16.49
CA SER A 163 -11.12 -11.26 15.22
C SER A 163 -11.06 -10.25 14.08
N HIS A 164 -10.41 -9.10 14.29
CA HIS A 164 -10.41 -7.99 13.35
C HIS A 164 -8.99 -7.55 13.01
N LEU A 165 -8.75 -7.34 11.71
CA LEU A 165 -7.52 -6.83 11.13
C LEU A 165 -7.61 -5.30 10.99
N PRO A 166 -6.85 -4.51 11.77
CA PRO A 166 -6.79 -3.08 11.57
C PRO A 166 -6.01 -2.73 10.30
N TRP A 167 -6.44 -1.68 9.61
CA TRP A 167 -5.75 -1.14 8.44
C TRP A 167 -5.86 0.38 8.38
N SER A 168 -4.92 1.01 7.68
CA SER A 168 -4.96 2.45 7.41
C SER A 168 -4.32 2.83 6.09
N VAL A 169 -4.86 3.88 5.47
CA VAL A 169 -4.34 4.56 4.29
C VAL A 169 -3.96 5.97 4.69
N ARG A 170 -2.71 6.34 4.45
CA ARG A 170 -2.14 7.64 4.86
C ARG A 170 -1.42 8.29 3.70
N ASP A 171 -1.52 9.60 3.64
CA ASP A 171 -0.63 10.41 2.81
C ASP A 171 0.71 10.56 3.54
N VAL A 172 1.82 10.26 2.86
CA VAL A 172 3.15 10.35 3.46
C VAL A 172 3.50 11.79 3.82
N SER A 173 3.00 12.78 3.06
CA SER A 173 3.21 14.21 3.37
C SER A 173 2.55 14.65 4.69
N THR A 174 1.55 13.90 5.17
CA THR A 174 0.83 14.18 6.42
C THR A 174 0.74 12.93 7.31
N ILE A 175 1.81 12.12 7.33
CA ILE A 175 1.81 10.76 7.92
C ILE A 175 1.36 10.70 9.39
N TRP A 176 1.69 11.73 10.18
CA TRP A 176 1.31 11.87 11.59
C TRP A 176 -0.09 12.43 11.80
N GLY A 177 -0.68 13.00 10.75
CA GLY A 177 -2.04 13.51 10.76
C GLY A 177 -3.10 12.40 10.76
N LYS A 178 -4.34 12.84 10.58
CA LYS A 178 -5.48 11.94 10.42
C LYS A 178 -5.28 11.10 9.14
N PRO A 179 -5.48 9.76 9.19
CA PRO A 179 -5.53 8.95 7.98
C PRO A 179 -6.49 9.50 6.96
N ILE A 180 -6.18 9.21 5.70
CA ILE A 180 -7.15 9.37 4.62
C ILE A 180 -8.32 8.40 4.85
N ALA A 181 -8.00 7.16 5.19
CA ALA A 181 -8.96 6.13 5.59
C ALA A 181 -8.34 5.22 6.66
N GLU A 182 -9.14 4.74 7.59
CA GLU A 182 -8.75 3.70 8.54
C GLU A 182 -9.95 2.84 8.88
N GLY A 183 -9.70 1.58 9.22
CA GLY A 183 -10.77 0.65 9.51
C GLY A 183 -10.28 -0.62 10.15
N LYS A 184 -11.22 -1.53 10.37
CA LYS A 184 -11.00 -2.86 10.88
C LYS A 184 -11.87 -3.82 10.08
N THR A 185 -11.29 -4.90 9.58
CA THR A 185 -12.04 -5.92 8.83
C THR A 185 -12.05 -7.23 9.60
N SER A 186 -13.21 -7.85 9.72
CA SER A 186 -13.34 -9.13 10.41
C SER A 186 -12.63 -10.26 9.65
N ILE A 187 -12.19 -11.28 10.36
CA ILE A 187 -11.59 -12.47 9.78
C ILE A 187 -12.57 -13.19 8.83
N ASP A 188 -13.85 -13.24 9.18
CA ASP A 188 -14.89 -13.88 8.36
C ASP A 188 -15.04 -13.16 7.01
N GLU A 189 -15.08 -11.83 7.03
CA GLU A 189 -15.12 -11.03 5.79
C GLU A 189 -13.88 -11.25 4.93
N ILE A 190 -12.69 -11.36 5.56
CA ILE A 190 -11.43 -11.63 4.85
C ILE A 190 -11.45 -12.98 4.12
N TRP A 191 -12.05 -14.01 4.72
CA TRP A 191 -12.12 -15.34 4.12
C TRP A 191 -13.00 -15.39 2.88
N GLU A 192 -14.04 -14.56 2.82
CA GLU A 192 -14.93 -14.42 1.66
C GLU A 192 -14.27 -13.69 0.47
N LEU A 193 -13.18 -12.94 0.71
CA LEU A 193 -12.46 -12.26 -0.36
C LEU A 193 -11.65 -13.26 -1.20
N GLN A 194 -11.73 -13.10 -2.52
CA GLN A 194 -10.88 -13.81 -3.46
C GLN A 194 -9.44 -13.26 -3.41
N PRO A 195 -8.42 -14.11 -3.55
CA PRO A 195 -7.03 -13.67 -3.59
C PRO A 195 -6.62 -13.03 -4.92
N TYR A 196 -7.54 -12.93 -5.90
CA TYR A 196 -7.32 -12.37 -7.25
C TYR A 196 -8.47 -11.47 -7.69
#